data_AF-A0A7K4C034-F1
#
_entry.id   AF-A0A7K4C034-F1
#
_cell.length_a   1.000
_cell.length_b   1.000
_cell.length_c   1.000
_cell.angle_alpha   90.00
_cell.angle_beta   90.00
_cell.angle_gamma   90.00
#
_symmetry.space_group_name_H-M   'P 1'
#
loop_
_entity.id
_entity.type
_entity.pdbx_description
1 polymer ?
#
loop_
_entity_poly.entity_id
_entity_poly.type
_entity_poly.pdbx_seq_one_letter_code
_entity_poly.pdbx_strand_id
1 'polypeptide(L)'
;MVNEQIILDTVKRMVDSGIDNSTIIATLKDIGLSEEEANNIIQKVKSPPQTPSAPQTQQSTPTEKSSQQEYVDTREEIAQNEMEAEAQKAELNDTTTYNMLNMHEHKIDEVASKIDEVKQAVSSSKPVVDATISTKLTELETKVDDISAQTKAILDVVKKVLDTDRKILTELEAKK
;
A
#
# COMPACT_ATOMS: atom_id res chain seq x y z
N MET A 1 12.70 -2.68 -19.76
CA MET A 1 11.42 -2.32 -20.44
C MET A 1 10.41 -3.39 -20.08
N VAL A 2 9.28 -3.02 -19.49
CA VAL A 2 8.23 -3.97 -19.12
C VAL A 2 7.55 -4.46 -20.40
N ASN A 3 7.37 -5.77 -20.55
CA ASN A 3 6.78 -6.36 -21.76
C ASN A 3 5.29 -6.00 -21.87
N GLU A 4 4.91 -5.35 -22.98
CA GLU A 4 3.53 -4.93 -23.29
C GLU A 4 2.52 -6.10 -23.21
N GLN A 5 2.96 -7.31 -23.57
CA GLN A 5 2.15 -8.53 -23.50
C GLN A 5 1.73 -8.90 -22.07
N ILE A 6 2.61 -8.70 -21.09
CA ILE A 6 2.33 -9.02 -19.68
C ILE A 6 1.31 -8.02 -19.11
N ILE A 7 1.39 -6.75 -19.54
CA ILE A 7 0.46 -5.71 -19.14
C ILE A 7 -0.93 -6.01 -19.71
N LEU A 8 -1.03 -6.42 -20.98
CA LEU A 8 -2.28 -6.82 -21.60
C LEU A 8 -2.95 -8.01 -20.90
N ASP A 9 -2.18 -9.06 -20.59
CA ASP A 9 -2.70 -10.23 -19.88
C ASP A 9 -3.16 -9.90 -18.45
N THR A 10 -2.44 -9.00 -17.78
CA THR A 10 -2.80 -8.54 -16.42
C THR A 10 -4.08 -7.70 -16.45
N VAL A 11 -4.18 -6.74 -17.38
CA VAL A 11 -5.39 -5.91 -17.54
C VAL A 11 -6.58 -6.78 -17.94
N LYS A 12 -6.39 -7.79 -18.79
CA LYS A 12 -7.42 -8.77 -19.14
C LYS A 12 -7.95 -9.51 -17.91
N ARG A 13 -7.06 -10.04 -17.06
CA ARG A 13 -7.45 -10.68 -15.81
C ARG A 13 -8.17 -9.73 -14.85
N MET A 14 -7.77 -8.46 -14.80
CA MET A 14 -8.41 -7.46 -13.94
C MET A 14 -9.83 -7.12 -14.42
N VAL A 15 -10.03 -6.97 -15.74
CA VAL A 15 -11.35 -6.76 -16.35
C VAL A 15 -12.25 -7.99 -16.17
N ASP A 16 -11.72 -9.20 -16.39
CA ASP A 16 -12.45 -10.46 -16.21
C ASP A 16 -12.85 -10.69 -14.73
N SER A 17 -12.08 -10.14 -13.79
CA SER A 17 -12.37 -10.19 -12.35
C SER A 17 -13.38 -9.12 -11.90
N GLY A 18 -13.90 -8.29 -12.82
CA GLY A 18 -14.87 -7.25 -12.52
C GLY A 18 -14.31 -6.04 -11.78
N ILE A 19 -13.00 -5.79 -11.88
CA ILE A 19 -12.36 -4.62 -11.27
C ILE A 19 -12.73 -3.36 -12.08
N ASP A 20 -13.08 -2.28 -11.37
CA ASP A 20 -13.43 -1.01 -11.99
C ASP A 20 -12.28 -0.42 -12.83
N ASN A 21 -12.63 0.15 -13.98
CA ASN A 21 -11.67 0.77 -14.91
C ASN A 21 -10.80 1.85 -14.23
N SER A 22 -11.33 2.58 -13.24
CA SER A 22 -10.57 3.59 -12.49
C SER A 22 -9.41 2.97 -11.69
N THR A 23 -9.63 1.81 -11.09
CA THR A 23 -8.63 1.06 -10.32
C THR A 23 -7.56 0.47 -11.23
N ILE A 24 -7.95 0.00 -12.42
CA ILE A 24 -7.00 -0.48 -13.44
C ILE A 24 -6.10 0.67 -13.92
N ILE A 25 -6.67 1.85 -14.19
CA ILE A 25 -5.90 3.03 -14.61
C ILE A 25 -4.91 3.46 -13.51
N ALA A 26 -5.33 3.47 -12.24
CA ALA A 26 -4.44 3.77 -11.12
C ALA A 26 -3.25 2.80 -11.06
N THR A 27 -3.53 1.50 -11.21
CA THR A 27 -2.49 0.44 -11.20
C THR A 27 -1.53 0.58 -12.38
N LEU A 28 -2.02 0.92 -13.58
CA LEU A 28 -1.19 1.15 -14.76
C LEU A 28 -0.35 2.43 -14.64
N LYS A 29 -0.88 3.46 -13.99
CA LYS A 29 -0.15 4.71 -13.68
C LYS A 29 0.99 4.47 -12.70
N ASP A 30 0.80 3.60 -11.71
CA ASP A 30 1.85 3.20 -10.77
C ASP A 30 3.00 2.45 -11.46
N ILE A 31 2.73 1.80 -12.61
CA ILE A 31 3.72 1.13 -13.47
C ILE A 31 4.39 2.14 -14.44
N GLY A 32 3.95 3.40 -14.46
CA GLY A 32 4.54 4.49 -15.24
C GLY A 32 3.92 4.70 -16.63
N LEU A 33 2.74 4.15 -16.91
CA LEU A 33 1.98 4.42 -18.13
C LEU A 33 1.19 5.72 -18.01
N SER A 34 1.07 6.45 -19.12
CA SER A 34 0.20 7.62 -19.18
C SER A 34 -1.28 7.21 -19.15
N GLU A 35 -2.14 8.13 -18.69
CA GLU A 35 -3.58 7.89 -18.61
C GLU A 35 -4.21 7.60 -19.98
N GLU A 36 -3.64 8.16 -21.06
CA GLU A 36 -4.07 7.91 -22.44
C GLU A 36 -3.70 6.49 -22.91
N GLU A 37 -2.50 6.01 -22.56
CA GLU A 37 -2.06 4.64 -22.88
C GLU A 37 -2.86 3.59 -22.09
N ALA A 38 -3.13 3.85 -20.81
CA ALA A 38 -3.95 2.99 -19.97
C ALA A 38 -5.37 2.81 -20.54
N ASN A 39 -5.99 3.90 -20.99
CA ASN A 39 -7.31 3.86 -21.62
C ASN A 39 -7.29 3.09 -22.95
N ASN A 40 -6.25 3.24 -23.76
CA ASN A 40 -6.09 2.48 -25.00
C ASN A 40 -5.96 0.97 -24.75
N ILE A 41 -5.23 0.56 -23.70
CA ILE A 41 -5.08 -0.84 -23.33
C ILE A 41 -6.41 -1.43 -22.83
N ILE A 42 -7.14 -0.69 -21.99
CA ILE A 42 -8.46 -1.11 -21.50
C ILE A 42 -9.46 -1.24 -22.65
N GLN A 43 -9.44 -0.34 -23.64
CA GLN A 43 -10.29 -0.45 -24.83
C GLN A 43 -9.93 -1.66 -25.70
N LYS A 44 -8.64 -1.96 -25.88
CA LYS A 44 -8.17 -3.16 -26.62
C LYS A 44 -8.62 -4.46 -25.94
N VAL A 45 -8.68 -4.48 -24.62
CA VAL A 45 -9.10 -5.65 -23.82
C VAL A 45 -10.63 -5.78 -23.75
N LYS A 46 -11.36 -4.66 -23.67
CA LYS A 46 -12.82 -4.63 -23.56
C LYS A 46 -13.55 -4.78 -24.90
N SER A 47 -12.88 -4.49 -26.01
CA SER A 47 -13.43 -4.70 -27.35
C SER A 47 -13.18 -6.14 -27.78
N PRO A 48 -14.23 -6.95 -28.05
CA PRO A 48 -14.02 -8.28 -28.62
C PRO A 48 -13.33 -8.14 -29.99
N PRO A 49 -12.32 -8.96 -30.31
CA PRO A 49 -11.77 -8.98 -31.65
C PRO A 49 -12.88 -9.39 -32.61
N GLN A 50 -13.26 -8.49 -33.52
CA GLN A 50 -13.91 -8.88 -34.76
C GLN A 50 -12.94 -9.80 -35.49
N THR A 51 -13.15 -11.11 -35.38
CA THR A 51 -12.50 -12.10 -36.23
C THR A 51 -12.89 -11.84 -37.68
N PRO A 52 -11.94 -11.55 -38.59
CA PRO A 52 -12.18 -11.71 -40.01
C PRO A 52 -12.26 -13.21 -40.33
N SER A 53 -13.39 -13.61 -40.87
CA SER A 53 -13.64 -14.93 -41.47
C SER A 53 -12.68 -15.21 -42.63
N ALA A 54 -11.92 -16.31 -42.56
CA ALA A 54 -11.39 -17.04 -43.73
C ALA A 54 -10.89 -18.45 -43.28
N PRO A 55 -10.75 -19.45 -44.18
CA PRO A 55 -11.76 -20.45 -44.43
C PRO A 55 -11.33 -21.89 -44.07
N GLN A 56 -12.33 -22.73 -43.77
CA GLN A 56 -12.19 -24.18 -43.67
C GLN A 56 -11.69 -24.78 -44.99
N THR A 57 -10.69 -25.67 -44.91
CA THR A 57 -10.39 -26.62 -45.97
C THR A 57 -10.49 -28.04 -45.39
N GLN A 58 -11.62 -28.68 -45.65
CA GLN A 58 -11.77 -30.14 -45.61
C GLN A 58 -11.29 -30.69 -46.95
N GLN A 59 -10.38 -31.69 -46.96
CA GLN A 59 -10.41 -32.73 -48.00
C GLN A 59 -9.58 -33.97 -47.66
N SER A 60 -10.30 -35.10 -47.57
CA SER A 60 -9.98 -36.46 -48.06
C SER A 60 -8.91 -37.36 -47.40
N THR A 61 -9.43 -38.49 -46.89
CA THR A 61 -8.89 -39.85 -46.65
C THR A 61 -8.43 -40.56 -47.95
N PRO A 62 -8.06 -41.88 -48.02
CA PRO A 62 -7.63 -42.93 -47.03
C PRO A 62 -6.42 -43.81 -47.52
N THR A 63 -6.20 -44.97 -46.86
CA THR A 63 -5.45 -46.22 -47.27
C THR A 63 -3.97 -46.25 -46.83
N GLU A 64 -3.32 -47.32 -46.33
CA GLU A 64 -3.54 -48.77 -46.34
C GLU A 64 -2.63 -49.45 -45.27
N LYS A 65 -2.78 -50.78 -45.11
CA LYS A 65 -2.26 -51.71 -44.09
C LYS A 65 -0.73 -51.91 -44.04
N SER A 66 -0.33 -52.65 -42.99
CA SER A 66 0.97 -53.30 -42.70
C SER A 66 2.02 -52.35 -42.12
N SER A 67 2.47 -52.52 -40.88
CA SER A 67 3.26 -53.70 -40.48
C SER A 67 3.22 -53.90 -38.96
N GLN A 68 2.82 -55.10 -38.54
CA GLN A 68 3.12 -55.65 -37.22
C GLN A 68 4.56 -56.18 -37.27
N GLN A 69 5.46 -55.60 -36.48
CA GLN A 69 6.73 -56.15 -35.95
C GLN A 69 7.84 -55.09 -35.86
N GLU A 70 7.62 -54.00 -35.11
CA GLU A 70 8.72 -53.09 -34.67
C GLU A 70 8.30 -52.11 -33.55
N TYR A 71 7.30 -52.46 -32.74
CA TYR A 71 6.61 -51.51 -31.83
C TYR A 71 7.00 -51.63 -30.34
N VAL A 72 7.99 -52.45 -29.99
CA VAL A 72 8.40 -52.62 -28.58
C VAL A 72 9.56 -51.69 -28.23
N ASP A 73 10.52 -51.51 -29.14
CA ASP A 73 11.74 -50.71 -28.91
C ASP A 73 11.47 -49.19 -28.87
N THR A 74 10.60 -48.70 -29.75
CA THR A 74 10.21 -47.27 -29.78
C THR A 74 9.44 -46.84 -28.53
N ARG A 75 8.76 -47.77 -27.84
CA ARG A 75 7.94 -47.43 -26.67
C ARG A 75 8.79 -47.23 -25.41
N GLU A 76 9.88 -47.97 -25.27
CA GLU A 76 10.87 -47.78 -24.20
C GLU A 76 11.69 -46.51 -24.43
N GLU A 77 12.08 -46.22 -25.68
CA GLU A 77 12.80 -44.99 -26.03
C GLU A 77 11.94 -43.73 -25.84
N ILE A 78 10.64 -43.78 -26.18
CA ILE A 78 9.70 -42.69 -25.92
C ILE A 78 9.49 -42.49 -24.40
N ALA A 79 9.38 -43.57 -23.63
CA ALA A 79 9.24 -43.50 -22.18
C ALA A 79 10.49 -42.96 -21.47
N GLN A 80 11.69 -43.29 -21.96
CA GLN A 80 12.95 -42.72 -21.47
C GLN A 80 13.05 -41.23 -21.77
N ASN A 81 12.75 -40.80 -23.00
CA ASN A 81 12.72 -39.38 -23.35
C ASN A 81 11.67 -38.59 -22.55
N GLU A 82 10.51 -39.18 -22.27
CA GLU A 82 9.46 -38.53 -21.47
C GLU A 82 9.89 -38.40 -20.00
N MET A 83 10.56 -39.42 -19.44
CA MET A 83 11.13 -39.38 -18.09
C MET A 83 12.29 -38.38 -17.97
N GLU A 84 13.14 -38.26 -18.98
CA GLU A 84 14.21 -37.26 -19.04
C GLU A 84 13.64 -35.84 -19.18
N ALA A 85 12.61 -35.65 -20.00
CA ALA A 85 11.91 -34.37 -20.13
C ALA A 85 11.20 -33.96 -18.82
N GLU A 86 10.64 -34.93 -18.09
CA GLU A 86 10.02 -34.69 -16.79
C GLU A 86 11.06 -34.39 -15.70
N ALA A 87 12.20 -35.07 -15.71
CA ALA A 87 13.33 -34.78 -14.83
C ALA A 87 13.89 -33.36 -15.08
N GLN A 88 14.09 -32.97 -16.35
CA GLN A 88 14.52 -31.61 -16.70
C GLN A 88 13.49 -30.56 -16.29
N LYS A 89 12.19 -30.86 -16.43
CA LYS A 89 11.12 -29.97 -15.98
C LYS A 89 11.12 -29.81 -14.45
N ALA A 90 11.38 -30.88 -13.70
CA ALA A 90 11.53 -30.81 -12.25
C ALA A 90 12.73 -29.94 -11.86
N GLU A 91 13.89 -30.12 -12.49
CA GLU A 91 15.08 -29.28 -12.25
C GLU A 91 14.86 -27.80 -12.58
N LEU A 92 14.14 -27.50 -13.66
CA LEU A 92 13.77 -26.12 -14.02
C LEU A 92 12.81 -25.50 -13.01
N ASN A 93 11.85 -26.28 -12.50
CA ASN A 93 10.93 -25.83 -11.46
C ASN A 93 11.65 -25.56 -10.15
N ASP A 94 12.58 -26.43 -9.76
CA ASP A 94 13.39 -26.28 -8.56
C ASP A 94 14.31 -25.05 -8.65
N THR A 95 14.95 -24.86 -9.81
CA THR A 95 15.78 -23.67 -10.08
C THR A 95 14.94 -22.39 -10.04
N THR A 96 13.73 -22.41 -10.61
CA THR A 96 12.81 -21.26 -10.60
C THR A 96 12.37 -20.94 -9.18
N THR A 97 12.04 -21.97 -8.40
CA THR A 97 11.62 -21.84 -7.00
C THR A 97 12.77 -21.31 -6.15
N TYR A 98 13.98 -21.82 -6.34
CA TYR A 98 15.19 -21.36 -5.65
C TYR A 98 15.50 -19.90 -5.95
N ASN A 99 15.43 -19.49 -7.22
CA ASN A 99 15.63 -18.09 -7.61
C ASN A 99 14.57 -17.17 -7.01
N MET A 100 13.31 -17.60 -6.96
CA MET A 100 12.23 -16.84 -6.32
C MET A 100 12.45 -16.70 -4.81
N LEU A 101 12.85 -17.77 -4.13
CA LEU A 101 13.19 -17.76 -2.71
C LEU A 101 14.35 -16.80 -2.41
N ASN A 102 15.42 -16.86 -3.21
CA ASN A 102 16.57 -15.96 -3.06
C ASN A 102 16.20 -14.49 -3.32
N MET A 103 15.31 -14.22 -4.29
CA MET A 103 14.76 -12.87 -4.49
C MET A 103 13.92 -12.40 -3.28
N HIS A 104 13.18 -13.30 -2.64
CA HIS A 104 12.40 -12.97 -1.46
C HIS A 104 13.30 -12.70 -0.26
N GLU A 105 14.38 -13.46 -0.08
CA GLU A 105 15.40 -13.22 0.95
C GLU A 105 15.99 -11.81 0.83
N HIS A 106 16.43 -11.42 -0.37
CA HIS A 106 16.94 -10.06 -0.61
C HIS A 106 15.89 -8.96 -0.35
N LYS A 107 14.62 -9.18 -0.70
CA LYS A 107 13.55 -8.22 -0.39
C LYS A 107 13.29 -8.11 1.11
N ILE A 108 13.38 -9.21 1.84
CA ILE A 108 13.23 -9.22 3.29
C ILE A 108 14.37 -8.43 3.93
N ASP A 109 15.60 -8.62 3.48
CA ASP A 109 16.77 -7.86 3.94
C ASP A 109 16.65 -6.36 3.62
N GLU A 110 16.18 -6.01 2.42
CA GLU A 110 15.94 -4.62 2.03
C GLU A 110 14.86 -3.97 2.91
N VAL A 111 13.76 -4.68 3.16
CA VAL A 111 12.69 -4.21 4.06
C VAL A 111 13.21 -4.06 5.49
N ALA A 112 14.01 -5.01 5.98
CA ALA A 112 14.62 -4.92 7.30
C ALA A 112 15.55 -3.70 7.41
N SER A 113 16.39 -3.45 6.40
CA SER A 113 17.24 -2.25 6.33
C SER A 113 16.42 -0.96 6.36
N LYS A 114 15.34 -0.87 5.57
CA LYS A 114 14.44 0.29 5.58
C LYS A 114 13.74 0.48 6.93
N ILE A 115 13.36 -0.61 7.59
CA ILE A 115 12.77 -0.54 8.94
C ILE A 115 13.79 0.02 9.93
N ASP A 116 15.05 -0.39 9.84
CA ASP A 116 16.11 0.11 10.71
C ASP A 116 16.43 1.59 10.42
N GLU A 117 16.45 2.01 9.15
CA GLU A 117 16.55 3.42 8.77
C GLU A 117 15.40 4.26 9.34
N VAL A 118 14.16 3.77 9.22
CA VAL A 118 12.98 4.45 9.79
C VAL A 118 13.06 4.48 11.31
N LYS A 119 13.43 3.38 11.97
CA LYS A 119 13.63 3.36 13.42
C LYS A 119 14.70 4.33 13.86
N GLN A 120 15.80 4.43 13.10
CA GLN A 120 16.88 5.36 13.38
C GLN A 120 16.40 6.80 13.17
N ALA A 121 15.66 7.10 12.09
CA ALA A 121 15.07 8.41 11.83
C ALA A 121 14.07 8.82 12.94
N VAL A 122 13.22 7.90 13.38
CA VAL A 122 12.25 8.13 14.46
C VAL A 122 12.95 8.28 15.82
N SER A 123 14.00 7.50 16.09
CA SER A 123 14.74 7.57 17.36
C SER A 123 15.69 8.77 17.44
N SER A 124 16.21 9.22 16.29
CA SER A 124 17.05 10.43 16.18
C SER A 124 16.21 11.70 16.07
N SER A 125 14.95 11.60 15.67
CA SER A 125 13.93 12.60 15.93
C SER A 125 13.64 12.64 17.43
N LYS A 126 14.58 13.22 18.20
CA LYS A 126 14.30 13.66 19.56
C LYS A 126 13.00 14.46 19.51
N PRO A 127 12.08 14.29 20.48
CA PRO A 127 10.96 15.21 20.59
C PRO A 127 11.56 16.60 20.65
N VAL A 128 11.30 17.39 19.61
CA VAL A 128 11.64 18.81 19.59
C VAL A 128 10.68 19.43 20.61
N VAL A 129 10.99 19.22 21.89
CA VAL A 129 10.50 20.08 22.96
C VAL A 129 11.24 21.37 22.72
N ASP A 130 10.69 22.18 21.82
CA ASP A 130 11.23 23.47 21.47
C ASP A 130 11.42 24.23 22.79
N ALA A 131 12.68 24.47 23.17
CA ALA A 131 13.00 25.15 24.42
C ALA A 131 12.30 26.52 24.51
N THR A 132 11.96 27.10 23.35
CA THR A 132 11.14 28.30 23.21
C THR A 132 9.70 28.09 23.68
N ILE A 133 9.10 26.94 23.41
CA ILE A 133 7.75 26.60 23.88
C ILE A 133 7.77 26.36 25.39
N SER A 134 8.78 25.66 25.90
CA SER A 134 8.90 25.41 27.35
C SER A 134 9.07 26.71 28.14
N THR A 135 9.90 27.63 27.64
CA THR A 135 10.10 28.95 28.29
C THR A 135 8.85 29.81 28.23
N LYS A 136 8.14 29.84 27.08
CA LYS A 136 6.85 30.52 26.96
C LYS A 136 5.79 29.93 27.88
N LEU A 137 5.77 28.61 28.07
CA LEU A 137 4.84 27.93 28.97
C LEU A 137 5.09 28.36 30.42
N THR A 138 6.34 28.32 30.87
CA THR A 138 6.72 28.77 32.22
C THR A 138 6.44 30.27 32.45
N GLU A 139 6.66 31.11 31.44
CA GLU A 139 6.28 32.53 31.51
C GLU A 139 4.76 32.71 31.63
N LEU A 140 3.98 31.91 30.92
CA LEU A 140 2.52 31.95 30.97
C LEU A 140 1.99 31.49 32.33
N GLU A 141 2.56 30.41 32.88
CA GLU A 141 2.25 29.91 34.23
C GLU A 141 2.52 30.98 35.28
N THR A 142 3.67 31.65 35.19
CA THR A 142 4.03 32.76 36.10
C THR A 142 3.02 33.91 36.00
N LYS A 143 2.63 34.31 34.80
CA LYS A 143 1.62 35.37 34.59
C LYS A 143 0.24 34.99 35.14
N VAL A 144 -0.14 33.72 35.05
CA VAL A 144 -1.41 33.23 35.61
C VAL A 144 -1.38 33.30 37.14
N ASP A 145 -0.27 32.94 37.77
CA ASP A 145 -0.10 33.05 39.22
C ASP A 145 -0.16 34.51 39.70
N ASP A 146 0.48 35.43 38.98
CA ASP A 146 0.43 36.87 39.28
C ASP A 146 -1.00 37.42 39.15
N ILE A 147 -1.72 37.08 38.09
CA ILE A 147 -3.12 37.48 37.89
C ILE A 147 -4.00 36.90 39.00
N SER A 148 -3.77 35.65 39.40
CA SER A 148 -4.48 35.00 40.50
C SER A 148 -4.24 35.74 41.83
N ALA A 149 -3.00 36.11 42.12
CA ALA A 149 -2.65 36.88 43.31
C ALA A 149 -3.29 38.28 43.29
N GLN A 150 -3.23 38.99 42.16
CA GLN A 150 -3.87 40.29 41.98
C GLN A 150 -5.39 40.19 42.16
N THR A 151 -6.02 39.16 41.61
CA THR A 151 -7.47 38.92 41.73
C THR A 151 -7.86 38.68 43.19
N LYS A 152 -7.07 37.93 43.95
CA LYS A 152 -7.28 37.75 45.40
C LYS A 152 -7.17 39.06 46.16
N ALA A 153 -6.15 39.88 45.86
CA ALA A 153 -5.98 41.18 46.50
C ALA A 153 -7.18 42.12 46.21
N ILE A 154 -7.66 42.14 44.97
CA ILE A 154 -8.86 42.90 44.59
C ILE A 154 -10.09 42.39 45.35
N LEU A 155 -10.27 41.07 45.43
CA LEU A 155 -11.39 40.46 46.17
C LEU A 155 -11.37 40.86 47.65
N ASP A 156 -10.19 40.90 48.28
CA ASP A 156 -10.05 41.31 49.67
C ASP A 156 -10.35 42.79 49.89
N VAL A 157 -9.96 43.66 48.95
CA VAL A 157 -10.35 45.08 48.97
C VAL A 157 -11.87 45.22 48.86
N VAL A 158 -12.50 44.52 47.92
CA VAL A 158 -13.96 44.55 47.73
C VAL A 158 -14.69 44.06 48.99
N LYS A 159 -14.20 42.99 49.63
CA LYS A 159 -14.76 42.53 50.91
C LYS A 159 -14.66 43.59 52.01
N LYS A 160 -13.50 44.23 52.15
CA LYS A 160 -13.31 45.32 53.13
C LYS A 160 -14.24 46.50 52.89
N VAL A 161 -14.46 46.88 51.62
CA VAL A 161 -15.43 47.91 51.25
C VAL A 161 -16.83 47.50 51.67
N LEU A 162 -17.28 46.29 51.32
CA LEU A 162 -18.60 45.79 51.68
C LEU A 162 -18.80 45.70 53.21
N ASP A 163 -17.79 45.25 53.96
CA ASP A 163 -17.86 45.19 55.42
C ASP A 163 -17.92 46.59 56.05
N THR A 164 -17.19 47.56 55.48
CA THR A 164 -17.24 48.95 55.90
C THR A 164 -18.61 49.56 55.61
N ASP A 165 -19.15 49.35 54.41
CA ASP A 165 -20.48 49.82 54.02
C ASP A 165 -21.57 49.22 54.89
N ARG A 166 -21.50 47.91 55.17
CA ARG A 166 -22.40 47.23 56.12
C ARG A 166 -22.33 47.87 57.50
N LYS A 167 -21.13 48.10 58.02
CA LYS A 167 -20.94 48.71 59.34
C LYS A 167 -21.56 50.12 59.38
N ILE A 168 -21.31 50.95 58.37
CA ILE A 168 -21.89 52.31 58.27
C ILE A 168 -23.41 52.24 58.21
N LEU A 169 -23.98 51.35 57.39
CA LEU A 169 -25.43 51.16 57.28
C LEU A 169 -26.06 50.75 58.61
N THR A 170 -25.48 49.77 59.31
CA THR A 170 -25.97 49.35 60.63
C THR A 170 -25.85 50.47 61.68
N GLU A 171 -24.78 51.25 61.67
CA GLU A 171 -24.64 52.41 62.57
C GLU A 171 -25.67 53.52 62.27
N LEU A 172 -26.04 53.71 61.00
CA LEU A 172 -27.08 54.67 60.60
C LEU A 172 -28.48 54.19 60.97
N GLU A 173 -28.77 52.89 60.82
CA GLU A 173 -30.03 52.29 61.26
C GLU A 173 -30.20 52.35 62.78
N ALA A 174 -29.14 52.08 63.55
CA ALA A 174 -29.18 52.15 65.01
C ALA A 174 -29.35 53.58 65.57
N LYS A 175 -29.02 54.61 64.77
CA LYS A 175 -29.19 56.03 65.14
C LYS A 175 -30.54 56.62 64.74
N LYS A 176 -31.35 55.89 63.97
CA LYS A 176 -32.74 56.25 63.67
C LYS A 176 -33.68 55.83 64.79
#